data_AF-A0A806KJ82-F1
#
_entry.id   AF-A0A806KJ82-F1
#
_cell.length_a   1.000
_cell.length_b   1.000
_cell.length_c   1.000
_cell.angle_alpha   90.00
_cell.angle_beta   90.00
_cell.angle_gamma   90.00
#
_symmetry.space_group_name_H-M   'P 1'
#
loop_
_entity.id
_entity.type
_entity.pdbx_description
1 polymer ?
#
loop_
_entity_poly.entity_id
_entity_poly.type
_entity_poly.pdbx_seq_one_letter_code
_entity_poly.pdbx_strand_id
1 'polypeptide(L)'
;MKTKHFLLAAILTLIAFTFTGCGDILGDVGIFGDSSSSVGANNDSSSSSGNSYSSAGNSPSSSSYTFTAKMNAIRTRYANIQTSFSGGYFITVPSNTLPYAAGKVKNEVLQAGLNATNLARFIAGIPDDVELDDGYTDLCQHGVVLMDANGDVTHSPAKPADMPQAFFDKGYQAASRSNLSSGELPSESVNSYMRDEEDYNYQVVGHRRWILNPKMKKTGFGVGSTGMRMGCMYAFDESRSPAVDYEYIAWPSPGVFPLTFINKNTPWSITVNTQKYGTPNYNNVVVKLKDINRGTTETFSKNTPNQPNTLRTMHFDVNTQGYGIANAIIFRRELSSSFQYSDGDEFEVTVTGLSRPLSYTVKLFSM
;
A
#
# COMPACT_ATOMS: atom_id res chain seq x y z
N MET A 1 -30.07 -59.57 -1.97
CA MET A 1 -30.75 -58.91 -0.83
C MET A 1 -29.73 -58.21 0.04
N LYS A 2 -30.01 -56.93 0.35
CA LYS A 2 -29.40 -56.05 1.37
C LYS A 2 -28.01 -55.45 1.07
N THR A 3 -28.04 -54.38 0.26
CA THR A 3 -27.13 -53.23 0.32
C THR A 3 -27.30 -52.49 1.67
N LYS A 4 -26.20 -52.17 2.36
CA LYS A 4 -26.17 -51.19 3.46
C LYS A 4 -25.50 -49.91 2.94
N HIS A 5 -26.25 -48.81 2.91
CA HIS A 5 -25.74 -47.47 2.65
C HIS A 5 -25.10 -46.93 3.95
N PHE A 6 -23.87 -46.44 3.86
CA PHE A 6 -23.29 -45.55 4.86
C PHE A 6 -23.46 -44.12 4.35
N LEU A 7 -24.29 -43.33 5.04
CA LEU A 7 -24.35 -41.88 4.88
C LEU A 7 -23.13 -41.29 5.59
N LEU A 8 -22.23 -40.65 4.83
CA LEU A 8 -21.18 -39.79 5.38
C LEU A 8 -21.79 -38.39 5.53
N ALA A 9 -22.09 -37.98 6.77
CA ALA A 9 -22.47 -36.61 7.07
C ALA A 9 -21.19 -35.77 7.16
N ALA A 10 -20.94 -34.94 6.13
CA ALA A 10 -19.90 -33.92 6.17
C ALA A 10 -20.40 -32.76 7.06
N ILE A 11 -19.81 -32.63 8.25
CA ILE A 11 -19.97 -31.44 9.10
C ILE A 11 -19.09 -30.35 8.47
N LEU A 12 -19.72 -29.43 7.75
CA LEU A 12 -19.08 -28.22 7.26
C LEU A 12 -19.11 -27.19 8.39
N THR A 13 -18.05 -27.12 9.18
CA THR A 13 -17.87 -26.04 10.16
C THR A 13 -17.52 -24.76 9.38
N LEU A 14 -18.53 -23.90 9.17
CA LEU A 14 -18.36 -22.58 8.61
C LEU A 14 -17.68 -21.69 9.67
N ILE A 15 -16.36 -21.56 9.61
CA ILE A 15 -15.64 -20.54 10.39
C ILE A 15 -15.84 -19.21 9.67
N ALA A 16 -16.71 -18.37 10.21
CA ALA A 16 -16.85 -16.98 9.78
C ALA A 16 -15.62 -16.20 10.29
N PHE A 17 -14.70 -15.86 9.38
CA PHE A 17 -13.65 -14.88 9.66
C PHE A 17 -14.26 -13.48 9.55
N THR A 18 -14.36 -12.78 10.67
CA THR A 18 -14.64 -11.34 10.68
C THR A 18 -13.33 -10.61 10.43
N PHE A 19 -13.06 -10.25 9.17
CA PHE A 19 -12.01 -9.28 8.87
C PHE A 19 -12.46 -7.92 9.42
N THR A 20 -11.80 -7.46 10.49
CA THR A 20 -12.00 -6.10 10.99
C THR A 20 -11.22 -5.16 10.08
N GLY A 21 -11.92 -4.52 9.15
CA GLY A 21 -11.35 -3.56 8.21
C GLY A 21 -10.74 -2.35 8.91
N CYS A 22 -9.87 -1.65 8.19
CA CYS A 22 -9.04 -0.51 8.59
C CYS A 22 -9.81 0.73 9.15
N GLY A 23 -11.15 0.69 9.23
CA GLY A 23 -12.02 1.85 9.37
C GLY A 23 -12.00 2.63 10.69
N ASP A 24 -11.56 2.04 11.82
CA ASP A 24 -11.88 2.58 13.16
C ASP A 24 -10.68 2.99 14.04
N ILE A 25 -9.45 3.03 13.52
CA ILE A 25 -8.24 3.09 14.40
C ILE A 25 -7.90 4.51 14.91
N LEU A 26 -8.57 5.58 14.47
CA LEU A 26 -8.22 6.93 14.94
C LEU A 26 -8.89 7.34 16.27
N GLY A 27 -9.62 6.44 16.94
CA GLY A 27 -10.35 6.75 18.17
C GLY A 27 -9.55 6.71 19.48
N ASP A 28 -8.40 6.02 19.56
CA ASP A 28 -7.83 5.70 20.88
C ASP A 28 -6.29 5.53 20.91
N VAL A 29 -5.55 6.46 20.30
CA VAL A 29 -4.09 6.50 20.46
C VAL A 29 -3.72 7.56 21.50
N GLY A 30 -3.70 7.13 22.77
CA GLY A 30 -3.12 7.87 23.88
C GLY A 30 -1.63 8.16 23.64
N ILE A 31 -1.23 9.40 23.93
CA ILE A 31 0.13 9.92 23.80
C ILE A 31 1.08 9.13 24.73
N PHE A 32 1.92 8.26 24.17
CA PHE A 32 3.13 7.80 24.85
C PHE A 32 4.31 8.64 24.34
N GLY A 33 4.82 9.50 25.22
CA GLY A 33 5.97 10.36 24.98
C GLY A 33 7.24 9.54 24.82
N ASP A 34 7.98 9.83 23.75
CA ASP A 34 9.25 9.19 23.45
C ASP A 34 10.40 10.00 24.08
N SER A 35 11.18 9.37 24.96
CA SER A 35 12.36 9.94 25.58
C SER A 35 13.61 9.49 24.82
N SER A 36 14.12 10.34 23.92
CA SER A 36 15.37 10.09 23.22
C SER A 36 16.56 10.69 23.97
N SER A 37 17.50 9.82 24.35
CA SER A 37 18.83 10.19 24.84
C SER A 37 19.80 10.32 23.65
N SER A 38 20.44 11.48 23.53
CA SER A 38 21.41 11.85 22.50
C SER A 38 22.75 11.14 22.64
N VAL A 39 23.29 10.57 21.56
CA VAL A 39 24.74 10.31 21.41
C VAL A 39 25.21 10.57 19.97
N GLY A 40 26.10 11.55 19.84
CA GLY A 40 27.32 11.54 19.02
C GLY A 40 27.22 11.32 17.50
N ALA A 41 27.15 12.42 16.75
CA ALA A 41 27.39 12.45 15.31
C ALA A 41 28.88 12.29 14.97
N ASN A 42 29.19 11.48 13.96
CA ASN A 42 30.41 11.60 13.17
C ASN A 42 30.03 11.66 11.68
N ASN A 43 30.41 12.77 11.05
CA ASN A 43 30.24 13.05 9.64
C ASN A 43 31.14 12.13 8.81
N ASP A 44 30.59 11.53 7.77
CA ASP A 44 31.35 11.33 6.54
C ASP A 44 30.45 11.57 5.33
N SER A 45 30.93 12.43 4.45
CA SER A 45 30.20 13.01 3.33
C SER A 45 30.42 12.19 2.06
N SER A 46 29.34 11.64 1.48
CA SER A 46 29.33 11.19 0.09
C SER A 46 28.14 11.78 -0.65
N SER A 47 28.45 12.48 -1.73
CA SER A 47 27.58 13.22 -2.63
C SER A 47 26.39 12.43 -3.15
N SER A 48 25.16 12.91 -2.88
CA SER A 48 23.96 12.47 -3.59
C SER A 48 23.58 13.52 -4.64
N SER A 49 23.44 13.06 -5.89
CA SER A 49 22.96 13.82 -7.03
C SER A 49 21.45 14.03 -6.88
N GLY A 50 21.03 15.25 -6.54
CA GLY A 50 19.63 15.63 -6.46
C GLY A 50 18.98 15.63 -7.85
N ASN A 51 18.11 14.66 -8.11
CA ASN A 51 17.21 14.69 -9.26
C ASN A 51 15.98 15.53 -8.90
N SER A 52 15.83 16.67 -9.55
CA SER A 52 14.63 17.50 -9.51
C SER A 52 13.47 16.81 -10.23
N TYR A 53 12.40 16.47 -9.50
CA TYR A 53 11.16 15.93 -10.06
C TYR A 53 10.33 17.06 -10.68
N SER A 54 10.55 17.36 -11.96
CA SER A 54 9.78 18.37 -12.70
C SER A 54 8.60 17.74 -13.46
N SER A 55 7.39 18.30 -13.29
CA SER A 55 6.22 18.01 -14.11
C SER A 55 6.45 18.45 -15.57
N ALA A 56 6.39 17.49 -16.51
CA ALA A 56 6.78 17.70 -17.90
C ALA A 56 5.80 18.59 -18.70
N GLY A 57 6.34 19.63 -19.34
CA GLY A 57 5.74 20.40 -20.42
C GLY A 57 6.02 19.77 -21.80
N ASN A 58 5.12 20.03 -22.76
CA ASN A 58 4.85 19.19 -23.92
C ASN A 58 5.74 19.49 -25.15
N SER A 59 6.48 18.49 -25.66
CA SER A 59 6.99 18.42 -27.04
C SER A 59 6.96 16.95 -27.54
N PRO A 60 6.44 16.63 -28.75
CA PRO A 60 6.12 15.25 -29.14
C PRO A 60 7.32 14.29 -29.30
N SER A 61 8.53 14.81 -29.56
CA SER A 61 9.75 13.99 -29.67
C SER A 61 10.45 13.78 -28.32
N SER A 62 10.33 14.71 -27.39
CA SER A 62 10.89 14.57 -26.03
C SER A 62 10.00 13.70 -25.14
N SER A 63 8.67 13.75 -25.31
CA SER A 63 7.73 12.93 -24.53
C SER A 63 7.90 11.42 -24.79
N SER A 64 8.05 10.99 -26.04
CA SER A 64 8.25 9.57 -26.39
C SER A 64 9.60 9.00 -25.90
N TYR A 65 10.66 9.80 -25.95
CA TYR A 65 11.97 9.43 -25.39
C TYR A 65 11.91 9.28 -23.87
N THR A 66 11.26 10.22 -23.17
CA THR A 66 11.10 10.15 -21.70
C THR A 66 10.19 8.99 -21.26
N PHE A 67 9.16 8.64 -22.03
CA PHE A 67 8.32 7.46 -21.76
C PHE A 67 9.09 6.16 -21.92
N THR A 68 9.87 6.01 -22.99
CA THR A 68 10.72 4.82 -23.18
C THR A 68 11.71 4.66 -22.04
N ALA A 69 12.38 5.75 -21.62
CA ALA A 69 13.30 5.72 -20.49
C ALA A 69 12.60 5.33 -19.18
N LYS A 70 11.43 5.91 -18.87
CA LYS A 70 10.66 5.57 -17.65
C LYS A 70 10.18 4.12 -17.68
N MET A 71 9.65 3.62 -18.81
CA MET A 71 9.24 2.22 -18.96
C MET A 71 10.42 1.26 -18.72
N ASN A 72 11.58 1.54 -19.31
CA ASN A 72 12.77 0.72 -19.11
C ASN A 72 13.26 0.74 -17.65
N ALA A 73 13.25 1.90 -17.00
CA ALA A 73 13.59 1.99 -15.58
C ALA A 73 12.63 1.18 -14.69
N ILE A 74 11.32 1.23 -14.98
CA ILE A 74 10.31 0.41 -14.28
C ILE A 74 10.58 -1.08 -14.51
N ARG A 75 10.82 -1.51 -15.76
CA ARG A 75 11.14 -2.91 -16.09
C ARG A 75 12.38 -3.41 -15.38
N THR A 76 13.47 -2.64 -15.40
CA THR A 76 14.72 -3.00 -14.73
C THR A 76 14.53 -3.15 -13.23
N ARG A 77 13.84 -2.21 -12.59
CA ARG A 77 13.56 -2.27 -11.15
C ARG A 77 12.67 -3.46 -10.80
N TYR A 78 11.61 -3.71 -11.58
CA TYR A 78 10.71 -4.84 -11.38
C TYR A 78 11.42 -6.19 -11.53
N ALA A 79 12.26 -6.35 -12.57
CA ALA A 79 13.03 -7.57 -12.79
C ALA A 79 14.02 -7.87 -11.64
N ASN A 80 14.44 -6.86 -10.89
CA ASN A 80 15.33 -6.99 -9.74
C ASN A 80 14.57 -7.27 -8.42
N ILE A 81 13.25 -7.39 -8.43
CA ILE A 81 12.48 -7.84 -7.27
C ILE A 81 12.51 -9.36 -7.24
N GLN A 82 13.21 -9.92 -6.26
CA GLN A 82 13.27 -11.35 -6.06
C GLN A 82 11.90 -11.90 -5.64
N THR A 83 11.44 -12.94 -6.35
CA THR A 83 10.15 -13.61 -6.11
C THR A 83 10.29 -15.06 -5.67
N SER A 84 11.52 -15.61 -5.69
CA SER A 84 11.79 -16.98 -5.26
C SER A 84 13.00 -17.01 -4.32
N PHE A 85 12.91 -17.83 -3.27
CA PHE A 85 13.89 -17.87 -2.19
C PHE A 85 14.32 -19.31 -1.91
N SER A 86 15.62 -19.58 -1.97
CA SER A 86 16.16 -20.91 -1.70
C SER A 86 16.33 -21.15 -0.20
N GLY A 87 16.02 -22.36 0.27
CA GLY A 87 16.22 -22.75 1.67
C GLY A 87 15.35 -21.99 2.68
N GLY A 88 14.14 -21.59 2.31
CA GLY A 88 13.17 -20.90 3.18
C GLY A 88 13.44 -19.41 3.40
N TYR A 89 12.61 -18.78 4.25
CA TYR A 89 12.58 -17.31 4.42
C TYR A 89 13.33 -16.81 5.66
N PHE A 90 13.73 -17.71 6.56
CA PHE A 90 14.25 -17.37 7.87
C PHE A 90 15.71 -17.78 8.03
N ILE A 91 16.49 -16.94 8.73
CA ILE A 91 17.75 -17.31 9.37
C ILE A 91 17.45 -18.04 10.68
N THR A 92 16.48 -17.53 11.44
CA THR A 92 15.96 -18.15 12.66
C THR A 92 14.44 -18.14 12.58
N VAL A 93 13.81 -19.31 12.63
CA VAL A 93 12.36 -19.43 12.52
C VAL A 93 11.69 -18.82 13.76
N PRO A 94 10.68 -17.95 13.61
CA PRO A 94 9.93 -17.43 14.76
C PRO A 94 9.10 -18.50 15.45
N SER A 95 8.85 -18.31 16.76
CA SER A 95 7.97 -19.14 17.58
C SER A 95 6.76 -18.33 18.05
N ASN A 96 5.56 -18.78 17.69
CA ASN A 96 4.27 -18.22 18.10
C ASN A 96 3.66 -18.90 19.34
N THR A 97 4.44 -19.72 20.04
CA THR A 97 4.08 -20.34 21.32
C THR A 97 5.23 -20.17 22.31
N LEU A 98 5.00 -20.42 23.60
CA LEU A 98 6.04 -20.34 24.62
C LEU A 98 7.15 -21.39 24.39
N PRO A 99 8.46 -21.00 24.42
CA PRO A 99 8.97 -19.64 24.52
C PRO A 99 8.81 -18.86 23.21
N TYR A 100 8.14 -17.70 23.27
CA TYR A 100 7.94 -16.82 22.11
C TYR A 100 9.28 -16.30 21.59
N ALA A 101 9.41 -16.26 20.27
CA ALA A 101 10.62 -15.76 19.62
C ALA A 101 10.27 -15.04 18.32
N ALA A 102 10.75 -13.80 18.19
CA ALA A 102 10.55 -12.99 16.98
C ALA A 102 11.24 -13.60 15.74
N GLY A 103 12.25 -14.45 15.92
CA GLY A 103 13.02 -15.02 14.82
C GLY A 103 13.82 -13.96 14.05
N LYS A 104 14.32 -14.34 12.87
CA LYS A 104 15.07 -13.45 11.98
C LYS A 104 14.82 -13.85 10.53
N VAL A 105 14.29 -12.93 9.74
CA VAL A 105 14.05 -13.09 8.30
C VAL A 105 15.38 -12.94 7.54
N LYS A 106 15.53 -13.65 6.42
CA LYS A 106 16.69 -13.47 5.54
C LYS A 106 16.68 -12.09 4.88
N ASN A 107 17.86 -11.51 4.73
CA ASN A 107 18.01 -10.18 4.14
C ASN A 107 17.46 -10.11 2.72
N GLU A 108 17.60 -11.16 1.88
CA GLU A 108 17.06 -11.12 0.52
C GLU A 108 15.53 -11.01 0.48
N VAL A 109 14.82 -11.56 1.48
CA VAL A 109 13.36 -11.47 1.60
C VAL A 109 12.93 -10.06 1.99
N LEU A 110 13.63 -9.46 2.96
CA LEU A 110 13.41 -8.07 3.38
C LEU A 110 13.72 -7.10 2.23
N GLN A 111 14.83 -7.32 1.52
CA GLN A 111 15.25 -6.49 0.39
C GLN A 111 14.27 -6.57 -0.79
N ALA A 112 13.65 -7.72 -1.04
CA ALA A 112 12.60 -7.84 -2.04
C ALA A 112 11.38 -6.95 -1.70
N GLY A 113 10.97 -6.92 -0.43
CA GLY A 113 9.95 -6.00 0.07
C GLY A 113 10.33 -4.53 -0.14
N LEU A 114 11.56 -4.17 0.25
CA LEU A 114 12.09 -2.81 0.08
C LEU A 114 12.12 -2.39 -1.40
N ASN A 115 12.57 -3.28 -2.29
CA ASN A 115 12.62 -3.03 -3.73
C ASN A 115 11.21 -2.81 -4.31
N ALA A 116 10.21 -3.58 -3.86
CA ALA A 116 8.82 -3.38 -4.24
C ALA A 116 8.28 -2.03 -3.74
N THR A 117 8.57 -1.65 -2.49
CA THR A 117 8.18 -0.34 -1.92
C THR A 117 8.77 0.80 -2.74
N ASN A 118 10.07 0.75 -3.02
CA ASN A 118 10.75 1.78 -3.78
C ASN A 118 10.30 1.81 -5.26
N LEU A 119 9.99 0.66 -5.87
CA LEU A 119 9.38 0.63 -7.20
C LEU A 119 8.02 1.34 -7.23
N ALA A 120 7.14 1.08 -6.25
CA ALA A 120 5.85 1.74 -6.16
C ALA A 120 6.00 3.27 -6.05
N ARG A 121 6.93 3.72 -5.21
CA ARG A 121 7.25 5.15 -5.01
C ARG A 121 7.85 5.80 -6.26
N PHE A 122 8.73 5.07 -6.97
CA PHE A 122 9.30 5.50 -8.25
C PHE A 122 8.23 5.68 -9.32
N ILE A 123 7.30 4.72 -9.45
CA ILE A 123 6.18 4.81 -10.38
C ILE A 123 5.33 6.05 -10.07
N ALA A 124 4.99 6.25 -8.79
CA ALA A 124 4.21 7.39 -8.30
C ALA A 124 4.92 8.76 -8.45
N GLY A 125 6.21 8.78 -8.77
CA GLY A 125 6.97 10.01 -9.00
C GLY A 125 7.40 10.73 -7.73
N ILE A 126 7.57 10.01 -6.62
CA ILE A 126 8.09 10.53 -5.35
C ILE A 126 9.43 9.85 -5.01
N PRO A 127 10.22 10.37 -4.04
CA PRO A 127 11.49 9.76 -3.66
C PRO A 127 11.36 8.29 -3.29
N ASP A 128 12.12 7.45 -4.00
CA ASP A 128 12.15 5.99 -3.94
C ASP A 128 13.42 5.47 -3.25
N ASP A 129 13.88 6.22 -2.26
CA ASP A 129 15.05 5.98 -1.43
C ASP A 129 14.64 5.60 0.00
N VAL A 130 13.52 4.88 0.16
CA VAL A 130 13.17 4.31 1.47
C VAL A 130 14.22 3.26 1.82
N GLU A 131 14.58 3.21 3.11
CA GLU A 131 15.58 2.30 3.66
C GLU A 131 14.94 1.33 4.66
N LEU A 132 15.54 0.15 4.82
CA LEU A 132 15.20 -0.77 5.90
C LEU A 132 15.74 -0.21 7.22
N ASP A 133 14.91 -0.24 8.24
CA ASP A 133 15.28 0.04 9.62
C ASP A 133 15.17 -1.24 10.44
N ASP A 134 16.28 -1.61 11.10
CA ASP A 134 16.36 -2.83 11.90
C ASP A 134 15.39 -2.81 13.09
N GLY A 135 15.12 -1.63 13.67
CA GLY A 135 14.15 -1.47 14.76
C GLY A 135 12.72 -1.70 14.29
N TYR A 136 12.35 -1.13 13.13
CA TYR A 136 11.04 -1.40 12.53
C TYR A 136 10.88 -2.86 12.09
N THR A 137 11.95 -3.50 11.63
CA THR A 137 11.95 -4.93 11.28
C THR A 137 11.78 -5.80 12.53
N ASP A 138 12.47 -5.48 13.64
CA ASP A 138 12.29 -6.15 14.92
C ASP A 138 10.85 -6.01 15.43
N LEU A 139 10.28 -4.80 15.42
CA LEU A 139 8.88 -4.57 15.77
C LEU A 139 7.95 -5.43 14.91
N CYS A 140 8.10 -5.39 13.59
CA CYS A 140 7.25 -6.16 12.69
C CYS A 140 7.38 -7.68 12.91
N GLN A 141 8.57 -8.20 13.22
CA GLN A 141 8.73 -9.61 13.59
C GLN A 141 7.99 -9.98 14.89
N HIS A 142 7.97 -9.09 15.89
CA HIS A 142 7.13 -9.30 17.08
C HIS A 142 5.64 -9.24 16.72
N GLY A 143 5.25 -8.33 15.83
CA GLY A 143 3.87 -8.15 15.38
C GLY A 143 3.30 -9.38 14.69
N VAL A 144 4.04 -9.95 13.72
CA VAL A 144 3.61 -11.18 13.04
C VAL A 144 3.53 -12.37 13.98
N VAL A 145 4.44 -12.49 14.96
CA VAL A 145 4.38 -13.56 15.97
C VAL A 145 3.15 -13.40 16.87
N LEU A 146 2.82 -12.18 17.27
CA LEU A 146 1.62 -11.90 18.06
C LEU A 146 0.33 -12.22 17.27
N MET A 147 0.26 -11.84 15.99
CA MET A 147 -0.87 -12.18 15.13
C MET A 147 -0.95 -13.69 14.86
N ASP A 148 0.18 -14.36 14.61
CA ASP A 148 0.25 -15.81 14.44
C ASP A 148 -0.19 -16.58 15.69
N ALA A 149 0.08 -16.04 16.89
CA ALA A 149 -0.36 -16.64 18.15
C ALA A 149 -1.87 -16.51 18.38
N ASN A 150 -2.48 -15.44 17.85
CA ASN A 150 -3.93 -15.23 17.89
C ASN A 150 -4.68 -15.88 16.71
N GLY A 151 -3.98 -16.19 15.61
CA GLY A 151 -4.58 -16.72 14.39
C GLY A 151 -5.41 -15.70 13.62
N ASP A 152 -5.11 -14.40 13.75
CA ASP A 152 -5.90 -13.31 13.16
C ASP A 152 -5.04 -12.13 12.69
N VAL A 153 -5.41 -11.52 11.56
CA VAL A 153 -4.80 -10.28 11.04
C VAL A 153 -5.60 -9.11 11.59
N THR A 154 -5.03 -8.38 12.54
CA THR A 154 -5.69 -7.23 13.16
C THR A 154 -4.70 -6.19 13.63
N HIS A 155 -5.10 -4.92 13.57
CA HIS A 155 -4.34 -3.80 14.13
C HIS A 155 -4.45 -3.69 15.65
N SER A 156 -5.33 -4.47 16.28
CA SER A 156 -5.58 -4.47 17.73
C SER A 156 -5.51 -5.89 18.33
N PRO A 157 -4.40 -6.62 18.13
CA PRO A 157 -4.31 -8.00 18.58
C PRO A 157 -4.40 -8.09 20.11
N ALA A 158 -5.13 -9.08 20.61
CA ALA A 158 -5.20 -9.36 22.04
C ALA A 158 -3.88 -9.98 22.53
N LYS A 159 -3.56 -9.76 23.81
CA LYS A 159 -2.40 -10.38 24.45
C LYS A 159 -2.70 -11.85 24.84
N PRO A 160 -1.95 -12.85 24.34
CA PRO A 160 -2.05 -14.21 24.86
C PRO A 160 -1.66 -14.27 26.35
N ALA A 161 -2.35 -15.09 27.14
CA ALA A 161 -2.19 -15.13 28.60
C ALA A 161 -0.76 -15.49 29.06
N ASP A 162 -0.06 -16.29 28.27
CA ASP A 162 1.29 -16.79 28.50
C ASP A 162 2.39 -15.96 27.77
N MET A 163 2.01 -14.90 27.05
CA MET A 163 2.98 -14.03 26.38
C MET A 163 3.59 -12.99 27.35
N PRO A 164 4.93 -12.88 27.41
CA PRO A 164 5.57 -11.81 28.18
C PRO A 164 5.12 -10.42 27.74
N GLN A 165 4.85 -9.52 28.70
CA GLN A 165 4.33 -8.18 28.42
C GLN A 165 5.20 -7.40 27.41
N ALA A 166 6.52 -7.41 27.60
CA ALA A 166 7.44 -6.70 26.70
C ALA A 166 7.41 -7.22 25.25
N PHE A 167 7.12 -8.51 25.04
CA PHE A 167 6.97 -9.07 23.69
C PHE A 167 5.65 -8.59 23.07
N PHE A 168 4.57 -8.63 23.86
CA PHE A 168 3.27 -8.11 23.45
C PHE A 168 3.32 -6.63 23.09
N ASP A 169 3.96 -5.79 23.90
CA ASP A 169 4.03 -4.34 23.68
C ASP A 169 4.66 -4.01 22.31
N LYS A 170 5.78 -4.66 21.97
CA LYS A 170 6.40 -4.54 20.64
C LYS A 170 5.47 -5.01 19.53
N GLY A 171 4.84 -6.18 19.70
CA GLY A 171 3.95 -6.75 18.70
C GLY A 171 2.72 -5.88 18.44
N TYR A 172 2.12 -5.36 19.50
CA TYR A 172 0.96 -4.45 19.43
C TYR A 172 1.35 -3.11 18.79
N GLN A 173 2.51 -2.55 19.13
CA GLN A 173 3.03 -1.35 18.48
C GLN A 173 3.22 -1.55 16.97
N ALA A 174 3.77 -2.69 16.54
CA ALA A 174 3.89 -2.99 15.12
C ALA A 174 2.52 -3.13 14.45
N ALA A 175 1.63 -3.95 15.02
CA ALA A 175 0.30 -4.20 14.45
C ALA A 175 -0.50 -2.91 14.23
N SER A 176 -0.47 -2.00 15.20
CA SER A 176 -1.21 -0.72 15.14
C SER A 176 -0.60 0.35 14.21
N ARG A 177 0.62 0.12 13.67
CA ARG A 177 1.40 1.12 12.90
C ARG A 177 1.94 0.61 11.56
N SER A 178 1.37 -0.47 11.06
CA SER A 178 1.88 -1.18 9.89
C SER A 178 0.77 -1.49 8.91
N ASN A 179 1.12 -1.67 7.64
CA ASN A 179 0.31 -2.47 6.73
C ASN A 179 0.41 -3.94 7.17
N LEU A 180 -0.71 -4.64 7.21
CA LEU A 180 -0.79 -6.04 7.63
C LEU A 180 -1.33 -6.90 6.50
N SER A 181 -0.84 -8.12 6.36
CA SER A 181 -1.34 -9.08 5.37
C SER A 181 -1.36 -10.50 5.93
N SER A 182 -1.94 -11.42 5.16
CA SER A 182 -1.83 -12.86 5.39
C SER A 182 -1.51 -13.56 4.09
N GLY A 183 -0.67 -14.59 4.15
CA GLY A 183 -0.44 -15.49 3.02
C GLY A 183 0.53 -14.95 1.99
N GLU A 184 1.23 -13.85 2.26
CA GLU A 184 2.09 -13.13 1.30
C GLU A 184 3.50 -12.90 1.86
N LEU A 185 4.51 -12.89 0.98
CA LEU A 185 5.84 -12.38 1.29
C LEU A 185 5.88 -10.86 1.20
N PRO A 186 6.92 -10.19 1.75
CA PRO A 186 7.03 -8.74 1.73
C PRO A 186 6.81 -8.10 0.35
N SER A 187 7.46 -8.59 -0.71
CA SER A 187 7.29 -8.05 -2.07
C SER A 187 5.89 -8.23 -2.64
N GLU A 188 5.26 -9.37 -2.37
CA GLU A 188 3.88 -9.69 -2.78
C GLU A 188 2.89 -8.77 -2.06
N SER A 189 3.05 -8.64 -0.74
CA SER A 189 2.20 -7.82 0.12
C SER A 189 2.22 -6.35 -0.29
N VAL A 190 3.38 -5.79 -0.66
CA VAL A 190 3.47 -4.43 -1.18
C VAL A 190 2.62 -4.24 -2.43
N ASN A 191 2.63 -5.19 -3.36
CA ASN A 191 1.79 -5.10 -4.55
C ASN A 191 0.29 -5.17 -4.20
N SER A 192 -0.09 -6.02 -3.24
CA SER A 192 -1.48 -6.12 -2.76
C SER A 192 -1.93 -4.84 -2.03
N TYR A 193 -1.09 -4.29 -1.16
CA TYR A 193 -1.30 -2.98 -0.51
C TYR A 193 -1.49 -1.86 -1.53
N MET A 194 -0.73 -1.87 -2.62
CA MET A 194 -0.86 -0.86 -3.67
C MET A 194 -2.14 -1.04 -4.50
N ARG A 195 -2.65 -2.27 -4.67
CA ARG A 195 -3.94 -2.50 -5.33
C ARG A 195 -5.12 -2.07 -4.46
N ASP A 196 -5.07 -2.36 -3.16
CA ASP A 196 -6.02 -1.85 -2.14
C ASP A 196 -7.50 -1.97 -2.55
N GLU A 197 -7.83 -3.08 -3.22
CA GLU A 197 -9.08 -3.25 -3.99
C GLU A 197 -10.14 -4.11 -3.27
N GLU A 198 -9.76 -4.66 -2.12
CA GLU A 198 -10.63 -5.48 -1.27
C GLU A 198 -11.72 -4.66 -0.58
N ASP A 199 -12.71 -5.36 -0.02
CA ASP A 199 -13.80 -4.75 0.74
C ASP A 199 -13.25 -3.92 1.91
N TYR A 200 -13.92 -2.80 2.21
CA TYR A 200 -13.51 -1.74 3.16
C TYR A 200 -12.24 -0.96 2.76
N ASN A 201 -11.28 -1.60 2.11
CA ASN A 201 -10.01 -0.99 1.70
C ASN A 201 -10.18 -0.02 0.54
N TYR A 202 -11.00 -0.37 -0.46
CA TYR A 202 -11.15 0.44 -1.67
C TYR A 202 -11.69 1.86 -1.42
N GLN A 203 -12.35 2.08 -0.28
CA GLN A 203 -12.96 3.35 0.10
C GLN A 203 -11.95 4.35 0.65
N VAL A 204 -10.86 3.85 1.25
CA VAL A 204 -9.88 4.69 1.96
C VAL A 204 -8.49 4.62 1.35
N VAL A 205 -8.20 3.52 0.62
CA VAL A 205 -6.90 3.14 0.05
C VAL A 205 -5.74 3.37 1.03
N GLY A 206 -5.96 2.96 2.28
CA GLY A 206 -5.11 3.29 3.42
C GLY A 206 -3.70 2.73 3.28
N HIS A 207 -3.58 1.47 2.85
CA HIS A 207 -2.29 0.81 2.72
C HIS A 207 -1.42 1.47 1.66
N ARG A 208 -2.03 1.76 0.51
CA ARG A 208 -1.39 2.50 -0.59
C ARG A 208 -0.93 3.88 -0.12
N ARG A 209 -1.77 4.61 0.62
CA ARG A 209 -1.46 5.98 1.05
C ARG A 209 -0.34 6.03 2.08
N TRP A 210 -0.22 5.05 2.97
CA TRP A 210 0.95 4.96 3.85
C TRP A 210 2.24 4.68 3.08
N ILE A 211 2.23 3.75 2.12
CA ILE A 211 3.42 3.46 1.27
C ILE A 211 3.85 4.69 0.47
N LEU A 212 2.88 5.45 -0.05
CA LEU A 212 3.09 6.66 -0.82
C LEU A 212 3.21 7.93 0.05
N ASN A 213 3.29 7.80 1.38
CA ASN A 213 3.46 8.95 2.26
C ASN A 213 4.80 9.64 1.93
N PRO A 214 4.81 10.92 1.51
CA PRO A 214 6.04 11.63 1.20
C PRO A 214 6.94 11.79 2.43
N LYS A 215 6.41 11.74 3.66
CA LYS A 215 7.24 11.81 4.87
C LYS A 215 7.98 10.52 5.21
N MET A 216 7.65 9.41 4.53
CA MET A 216 8.29 8.11 4.77
C MET A 216 9.72 8.09 4.21
N LYS A 217 10.68 7.72 5.05
CA LYS A 217 12.09 7.47 4.69
C LYS A 217 12.55 6.08 5.11
N LYS A 218 11.88 5.46 6.08
CA LYS A 218 12.23 4.15 6.62
C LYS A 218 11.04 3.20 6.66
N THR A 219 11.32 1.91 6.58
CA THR A 219 10.34 0.82 6.74
C THR A 219 10.99 -0.37 7.42
N GLY A 220 10.18 -1.34 7.84
CA GLY A 220 10.63 -2.66 8.27
C GLY A 220 9.58 -3.69 7.89
N PHE A 221 9.98 -4.97 7.81
CA PHE A 221 9.05 -6.04 7.43
C PHE A 221 9.07 -7.19 8.44
N GLY A 222 7.93 -7.87 8.53
CA GLY A 222 7.74 -9.08 9.31
C GLY A 222 7.13 -10.20 8.47
N VAL A 223 7.56 -11.44 8.71
CA VAL A 223 7.05 -12.66 8.08
C VAL A 223 6.75 -13.69 9.17
N GLY A 224 5.49 -14.10 9.26
CA GLY A 224 5.01 -15.16 10.15
C GLY A 224 5.44 -16.55 9.67
N SER A 225 5.54 -17.50 10.61
CA SER A 225 5.98 -18.88 10.32
C SER A 225 4.85 -19.88 10.17
N THR A 226 3.60 -19.48 10.43
CA THR A 226 2.44 -20.36 10.30
C THR A 226 1.99 -20.53 8.85
N GLY A 227 1.10 -21.48 8.59
CA GLY A 227 0.49 -21.66 7.27
C GLY A 227 -0.32 -20.46 6.79
N MET A 228 -0.80 -19.59 7.70
CA MET A 228 -1.45 -18.34 7.34
C MET A 228 -0.44 -17.25 6.96
N ARG A 229 0.84 -17.37 7.36
CA ARG A 229 1.94 -16.44 7.05
C ARG A 229 1.53 -14.99 7.22
N MET A 230 1.37 -14.56 8.47
CA MET A 230 1.09 -13.17 8.80
C MET A 230 2.19 -12.25 8.27
N GLY A 231 1.82 -11.10 7.72
CA GLY A 231 2.73 -10.11 7.15
C GLY A 231 2.61 -8.78 7.88
N CYS A 232 3.74 -8.08 8.01
CA CYS A 232 3.82 -6.73 8.56
C CYS A 232 4.77 -5.89 7.71
N MET A 233 4.37 -4.66 7.41
CA MET A 233 5.22 -3.61 6.86
C MET A 233 5.02 -2.33 7.69
N TYR A 234 6.04 -1.91 8.44
CA TYR A 234 5.95 -0.68 9.21
C TYR A 234 5.74 0.53 8.28
N ALA A 235 4.66 1.26 8.47
CA ALA A 235 4.17 2.22 7.46
C ALA A 235 3.97 3.65 8.00
N PHE A 236 4.19 3.84 9.31
CA PHE A 236 3.96 5.11 10.02
C PHE A 236 5.24 5.96 10.16
N ASP A 237 6.30 5.61 9.44
CA ASP A 237 7.51 6.43 9.44
C ASP A 237 7.24 7.80 8.81
N GLU A 238 7.63 8.85 9.53
CA GLU A 238 7.55 10.25 9.07
C GLU A 238 8.92 10.95 9.17
N SER A 239 10.01 10.18 9.17
CA SER A 239 11.35 10.68 9.46
C SER A 239 12.03 11.42 8.30
N ARG A 240 11.41 11.50 7.11
CA ARG A 240 12.04 12.13 5.95
C ARG A 240 12.30 13.61 6.18
N SER A 241 13.54 13.99 5.90
CA SER A 241 13.99 15.37 5.80
C SER A 241 15.01 15.51 4.65
N PRO A 242 14.97 16.59 3.85
CA PRO A 242 13.97 17.66 3.85
C PRO A 242 12.58 17.17 3.38
N ALA A 243 11.55 17.99 3.56
CA ALA A 243 10.21 17.71 3.07
C ALA A 243 10.22 17.55 1.54
N VAL A 244 9.43 16.59 1.04
CA VAL A 244 9.27 16.36 -0.41
C VAL A 244 8.37 17.44 -0.99
N ASP A 245 8.85 18.14 -2.01
CA ASP A 245 8.00 18.99 -2.83
C ASP A 245 7.28 18.13 -3.88
N TYR A 246 5.94 18.10 -3.80
CA TYR A 246 5.09 17.42 -4.75
C TYR A 246 3.88 18.31 -5.08
N GLU A 247 3.28 18.09 -6.25
CA GLU A 247 2.02 18.72 -6.67
C GLU A 247 0.84 17.88 -6.22
N TYR A 248 0.90 16.60 -6.56
CA TYR A 248 -0.04 15.56 -6.20
C TYR A 248 0.65 14.21 -6.37
N ILE A 249 0.11 13.18 -5.73
CA ILE A 249 0.55 11.79 -5.84
C ILE A 249 -0.66 11.00 -6.33
N ALA A 250 -0.56 10.43 -7.52
CA ALA A 250 -1.65 9.71 -8.16
C ALA A 250 -1.31 8.24 -8.37
N TRP A 251 -2.34 7.40 -8.27
CA TRP A 251 -2.27 5.98 -8.63
C TRP A 251 -3.54 5.61 -9.41
N PRO A 252 -3.43 5.31 -10.72
CA PRO A 252 -2.24 5.39 -11.57
C PRO A 252 -1.59 6.78 -11.67
N SER A 253 -0.27 6.79 -11.76
CA SER A 253 0.57 8.00 -11.87
C SER A 253 0.57 8.60 -13.28
N PRO A 254 0.83 9.91 -13.45
CA PRO A 254 0.96 10.52 -14.77
C PRO A 254 2.09 9.94 -15.63
N GLY A 255 1.90 10.00 -16.96
CA GLY A 255 2.82 9.44 -17.95
C GLY A 255 2.57 7.95 -18.18
N VAL A 256 3.63 7.15 -18.21
CA VAL A 256 3.51 5.69 -18.38
C VAL A 256 3.26 4.99 -17.04
N PHE A 257 2.35 4.03 -17.03
CA PHE A 257 1.99 3.24 -15.85
C PHE A 257 1.89 1.73 -16.18
N PRO A 258 2.54 0.86 -15.39
CA PRO A 258 2.58 -0.58 -15.66
C PRO A 258 1.27 -1.29 -15.34
N LEU A 259 0.74 -2.06 -16.29
CA LEU A 259 -0.49 -2.84 -16.13
C LEU A 259 -0.43 -3.87 -15.00
N THR A 260 0.76 -4.38 -14.67
CA THR A 260 0.94 -5.33 -13.55
C THR A 260 0.46 -4.80 -12.19
N PHE A 261 0.35 -3.48 -12.05
CA PHE A 261 0.00 -2.81 -10.79
C PHE A 261 -1.45 -2.26 -10.76
N ILE A 262 -2.23 -2.53 -11.79
CA ILE A 262 -3.64 -2.12 -11.88
C ILE A 262 -4.48 -3.21 -12.55
N ASN A 263 -5.65 -3.48 -12.00
CA ASN A 263 -6.68 -4.24 -12.68
C ASN A 263 -8.02 -3.51 -12.57
N LYS A 264 -9.06 -4.06 -13.19
CA LYS A 264 -10.39 -3.43 -13.24
C LYS A 264 -10.97 -3.08 -11.85
N ASN A 265 -10.59 -3.80 -10.79
CA ASN A 265 -11.07 -3.61 -9.42
C ASN A 265 -10.29 -2.53 -8.65
N THR A 266 -9.11 -2.14 -9.13
CA THR A 266 -8.22 -1.22 -8.44
C THR A 266 -8.84 0.20 -8.41
N PRO A 267 -9.10 0.77 -7.23
CA PRO A 267 -9.54 2.16 -7.11
C PRO A 267 -8.41 3.11 -7.55
N TRP A 268 -8.77 4.17 -8.28
CA TRP A 268 -7.87 5.27 -8.58
C TRP A 268 -7.84 6.22 -7.38
N SER A 269 -6.68 6.82 -7.12
CA SER A 269 -6.51 7.74 -6.00
C SER A 269 -5.58 8.89 -6.33
N ILE A 270 -5.89 10.08 -5.83
CA ILE A 270 -5.08 11.30 -5.96
C ILE A 270 -4.97 11.97 -4.59
N THR A 271 -3.76 12.04 -4.05
CA THR A 271 -3.43 12.86 -2.87
C THR A 271 -2.84 14.17 -3.36
N VAL A 272 -3.47 15.31 -3.08
CA VAL A 272 -2.99 16.61 -3.56
C VAL A 272 -2.01 17.26 -2.58
N ASN A 273 -1.24 18.26 -3.00
CA ASN A 273 -0.60 19.18 -2.07
C ASN A 273 -1.62 20.27 -1.69
N THR A 274 -2.09 20.27 -0.43
CA THR A 274 -3.13 21.20 0.03
C THR A 274 -2.70 22.67 0.00
N GLN A 275 -1.39 22.96 0.06
CA GLN A 275 -0.89 24.33 -0.08
C GLN A 275 -1.08 24.86 -1.51
N LYS A 276 -1.12 23.97 -2.50
CA LYS A 276 -1.23 24.32 -3.93
C LYS A 276 -2.64 24.18 -4.49
N TYR A 277 -3.40 23.19 -4.01
CA TYR A 277 -4.72 22.82 -4.53
C TYR A 277 -5.86 23.04 -3.53
N GLY A 278 -5.56 23.46 -2.30
CA GLY A 278 -6.52 23.49 -1.20
C GLY A 278 -6.82 22.09 -0.66
N THR A 279 -7.48 22.03 0.49
CA THR A 279 -8.03 20.77 1.01
C THR A 279 -9.24 20.37 0.16
N PRO A 280 -9.24 19.17 -0.46
CA PRO A 280 -10.36 18.71 -1.26
C PRO A 280 -11.62 18.59 -0.39
N ASN A 281 -12.77 18.96 -0.96
CA ASN A 281 -14.06 18.90 -0.29
C ASN A 281 -15.00 17.97 -1.07
N TYR A 282 -15.55 16.95 -0.40
CA TYR A 282 -16.46 15.96 -0.98
C TYR A 282 -17.62 16.58 -1.78
N ASN A 283 -18.17 17.71 -1.32
CA ASN A 283 -19.31 18.34 -1.95
C ASN A 283 -18.99 19.12 -3.24
N ASN A 284 -17.71 19.44 -3.45
CA ASN A 284 -17.26 20.34 -4.51
C ASN A 284 -16.45 19.61 -5.58
N VAL A 285 -15.66 18.61 -5.18
CA VAL A 285 -14.74 17.91 -6.08
C VAL A 285 -15.53 17.13 -7.13
N VAL A 286 -15.11 17.27 -8.39
CA VAL A 286 -15.60 16.49 -9.52
C VAL A 286 -14.40 15.96 -10.29
N VAL A 287 -14.38 14.65 -10.53
CA VAL A 287 -13.37 13.98 -11.35
C VAL A 287 -14.01 13.55 -12.67
N LYS A 288 -13.35 13.83 -13.79
CA LYS A 288 -13.67 13.26 -15.09
C LYS A 288 -12.56 12.32 -15.50
N LEU A 289 -12.92 11.08 -15.84
CA LEU A 289 -12.02 10.06 -16.36
C LEU A 289 -12.42 9.78 -17.81
N LYS A 290 -11.62 10.26 -18.75
CA LYS A 290 -11.82 10.03 -20.18
C LYS A 290 -10.94 8.89 -20.65
N ASP A 291 -11.55 7.83 -21.17
CA ASP A 291 -10.86 6.76 -21.88
C ASP A 291 -10.63 7.24 -23.32
N ILE A 292 -9.39 7.55 -23.66
CA ILE A 292 -9.03 8.12 -24.96
C ILE A 292 -9.27 7.09 -26.06
N ASN A 293 -8.94 5.83 -25.80
CA ASN A 293 -9.02 4.75 -26.78
C ASN A 293 -10.48 4.41 -27.11
N ARG A 294 -11.36 4.44 -26.12
CA ARG A 294 -12.79 4.10 -26.27
C ARG A 294 -13.68 5.33 -26.52
N GLY A 295 -13.14 6.54 -26.37
CA GLY A 295 -13.89 7.80 -26.55
C GLY A 295 -14.98 8.02 -25.50
N THR A 296 -14.91 7.35 -24.35
CA THR A 296 -15.90 7.47 -23.27
C THR A 296 -15.41 8.42 -22.18
N THR A 297 -16.33 8.97 -21.40
CA THR A 297 -15.98 9.80 -20.23
C THR A 297 -16.91 9.49 -19.08
N GLU A 298 -16.33 9.12 -17.96
CA GLU A 298 -17.03 8.88 -16.70
C GLU A 298 -16.83 10.11 -15.79
N THR A 299 -17.85 10.45 -15.00
CA THR A 299 -17.80 11.56 -14.05
C THR A 299 -18.05 11.04 -12.63
N PHE A 300 -17.17 11.40 -11.70
CA PHE A 300 -17.22 11.05 -10.30
C PHE A 300 -17.42 12.31 -9.45
N SER A 301 -18.40 12.30 -8.54
CA SER A 301 -18.75 13.41 -7.66
C SER A 301 -19.60 12.89 -6.49
N LYS A 302 -20.07 13.78 -5.59
CA LYS A 302 -21.04 13.41 -4.54
C LYS A 302 -22.32 12.72 -5.05
N ASN A 303 -22.64 12.89 -6.33
CA ASN A 303 -23.81 12.27 -6.96
C ASN A 303 -23.49 10.90 -7.60
N THR A 304 -22.24 10.43 -7.50
CA THR A 304 -21.86 9.09 -7.96
C THR A 304 -22.64 8.05 -7.15
N PRO A 305 -23.24 7.04 -7.81
CA PRO A 305 -23.93 5.95 -7.13
C PRO A 305 -22.95 5.08 -6.33
N ASN A 306 -22.58 5.54 -5.14
CA ASN A 306 -21.81 4.77 -4.18
C ASN A 306 -22.77 3.83 -3.44
N GLN A 307 -22.70 2.54 -3.72
CA GLN A 307 -23.36 1.55 -2.87
C GLN A 307 -22.30 0.92 -1.97
N PRO A 308 -22.24 1.31 -0.67
CA PRO A 308 -21.30 0.72 0.28
C PRO A 308 -21.41 -0.81 0.25
N ASN A 309 -20.28 -1.50 0.34
CA ASN A 309 -20.20 -2.97 0.42
C ASN A 309 -20.69 -3.72 -0.83
N THR A 310 -20.77 -3.04 -1.97
CA THR A 310 -20.88 -3.69 -3.27
C THR A 310 -19.64 -3.38 -4.09
N LEU A 311 -18.77 -4.37 -4.28
CA LEU A 311 -17.58 -4.19 -5.12
C LEU A 311 -17.96 -3.69 -6.53
N ARG A 312 -19.18 -3.97 -6.98
CA ARG A 312 -19.63 -3.78 -8.36
C ARG A 312 -20.00 -2.36 -8.76
N THR A 313 -20.31 -1.48 -7.81
CA THR A 313 -20.75 -0.12 -8.15
C THR A 313 -19.59 0.84 -8.33
N MET A 314 -19.86 1.94 -9.03
CA MET A 314 -18.94 3.06 -9.06
C MET A 314 -18.66 3.53 -7.63
N HIS A 315 -17.47 4.06 -7.41
CA HIS A 315 -17.09 4.65 -6.15
C HIS A 315 -16.51 6.05 -6.37
N PHE A 316 -16.83 6.96 -5.45
CA PHE A 316 -16.23 8.27 -5.31
C PHE A 316 -16.18 8.67 -3.84
N ASP A 317 -15.02 9.07 -3.35
CA ASP A 317 -14.88 9.65 -2.02
C ASP A 317 -13.81 10.75 -1.99
N VAL A 318 -13.92 11.64 -1.01
CA VAL A 318 -12.85 12.55 -0.59
C VAL A 318 -12.53 12.21 0.86
N ASN A 319 -11.53 11.35 1.02
CA ASN A 319 -11.14 10.83 2.31
C ASN A 319 -10.10 11.73 2.98
N THR A 320 -10.47 12.27 4.15
CA THR A 320 -9.63 13.15 4.99
C THR A 320 -9.12 12.45 6.25
N GLN A 321 -9.22 11.13 6.33
CA GLN A 321 -8.65 10.35 7.44
C GLN A 321 -7.12 10.25 7.30
N GLY A 322 -6.43 10.07 8.43
CA GLY A 322 -4.98 10.07 8.55
C GLY A 322 -4.29 8.78 8.10
N TYR A 323 -4.35 8.47 6.80
CA TYR A 323 -3.53 7.40 6.20
C TYR A 323 -2.27 7.99 5.57
N GLY A 324 -1.37 8.55 6.39
CA GLY A 324 -0.29 9.41 5.93
C GLY A 324 -0.82 10.83 5.72
N ILE A 325 -1.05 11.24 4.48
CA ILE A 325 -1.62 12.58 4.20
C ILE A 325 -3.15 12.51 4.13
N ALA A 326 -3.82 13.39 4.88
CA ALA A 326 -5.26 13.42 5.13
C ALA A 326 -6.09 14.17 4.05
N ASN A 327 -5.95 13.82 2.76
CA ASN A 327 -6.59 14.55 1.67
C ASN A 327 -6.66 13.79 0.33
N ALA A 328 -7.07 12.53 0.35
CA ALA A 328 -7.15 11.70 -0.85
C ALA A 328 -8.51 11.86 -1.56
N ILE A 329 -8.47 12.01 -2.88
CA ILE A 329 -9.64 11.87 -3.77
C ILE A 329 -9.58 10.46 -4.34
N ILE A 330 -10.62 9.67 -4.12
CA ILE A 330 -10.65 8.24 -4.46
C ILE A 330 -11.83 8.00 -5.38
N PHE A 331 -11.62 7.27 -6.47
CA PHE A 331 -12.69 6.95 -7.40
C PHE A 331 -12.44 5.61 -8.08
N ARG A 332 -13.52 4.89 -8.39
CA ARG A 332 -13.47 3.63 -9.11
C ARG A 332 -14.63 3.54 -10.05
N ARG A 333 -14.37 3.17 -11.30
CA ARG A 333 -15.43 2.88 -12.28
C ARG A 333 -16.28 1.69 -11.89
N GLU A 334 -17.42 1.56 -12.55
CA GLU A 334 -18.28 0.40 -12.38
C GLU A 334 -17.54 -0.88 -12.80
N LEU A 335 -17.64 -1.93 -12.00
CA LEU A 335 -17.01 -3.20 -12.32
C LEU A 335 -17.90 -3.99 -13.29
N SER A 336 -17.71 -3.77 -14.58
CA SER A 336 -18.31 -4.64 -15.59
C SER A 336 -17.47 -5.91 -15.80
N SER A 337 -18.11 -7.00 -16.21
CA SER A 337 -17.40 -8.24 -16.56
C SER A 337 -16.61 -8.08 -17.87
N SER A 338 -16.99 -7.15 -18.74
CA SER A 338 -16.42 -6.94 -20.08
C SER A 338 -15.27 -5.93 -20.11
N PHE A 339 -15.16 -5.04 -19.12
CA PHE A 339 -14.08 -4.06 -19.07
C PHE A 339 -12.79 -4.69 -18.53
N GLN A 340 -11.70 -4.50 -19.26
CA GLN A 340 -10.33 -4.74 -18.82
C GLN A 340 -9.42 -3.63 -19.34
N TYR A 341 -8.40 -3.31 -18.56
CA TYR A 341 -7.31 -2.46 -19.02
C TYR A 341 -6.42 -3.24 -19.99
N SER A 342 -6.01 -2.58 -21.07
CA SER A 342 -5.17 -3.15 -22.11
C SER A 342 -3.88 -2.36 -22.31
N ASP A 343 -2.89 -3.02 -22.94
CA ASP A 343 -1.66 -2.36 -23.35
C ASP A 343 -1.96 -1.17 -24.27
N GLY A 344 -1.37 -0.02 -23.99
CA GLY A 344 -1.60 1.20 -24.76
C GLY A 344 -2.94 1.91 -24.49
N ASP A 345 -3.75 1.45 -23.52
CA ASP A 345 -4.90 2.23 -23.05
C ASP A 345 -4.40 3.56 -22.46
N GLU A 346 -5.01 4.66 -22.90
CA GLU A 346 -4.72 6.01 -22.44
C GLU A 346 -5.94 6.64 -21.77
N PHE A 347 -5.71 7.27 -20.63
CA PHE A 347 -6.74 7.93 -19.84
C PHE A 347 -6.35 9.36 -19.53
N GLU A 348 -7.29 10.29 -19.71
CA GLU A 348 -7.16 11.67 -19.24
C GLU A 348 -8.01 11.84 -17.98
N VAL A 349 -7.38 12.30 -16.91
CA VAL A 349 -8.02 12.59 -15.62
C VAL A 349 -8.07 14.09 -15.45
N THR A 350 -9.26 14.65 -15.20
CA THR A 350 -9.43 16.06 -14.84
C THR A 350 -10.17 16.17 -13.51
N VAL A 351 -9.63 16.94 -12.58
CA VAL A 351 -10.23 17.22 -11.27
C VAL A 351 -10.54 18.71 -11.16
N THR A 352 -11.79 19.04 -10.89
CA THR A 352 -12.27 20.41 -10.62
C THR A 352 -12.87 20.49 -9.21
N GLY A 353 -13.22 21.71 -8.77
CA GLY A 353 -13.72 21.94 -7.40
C GLY A 353 -12.63 22.05 -6.33
N LEU A 354 -11.36 22.00 -6.74
CA LEU A 354 -10.17 22.38 -5.97
C LEU A 354 -9.90 23.90 -6.09
N SER A 355 -8.95 24.44 -5.32
CA SER A 355 -8.53 25.85 -5.45
C SER A 355 -7.99 26.19 -6.84
N ARG A 356 -7.44 25.20 -7.55
CA ARG A 356 -7.13 25.24 -8.97
C ARG A 356 -7.38 23.87 -9.60
N PRO A 357 -7.80 23.79 -10.88
CA PRO A 357 -8.01 22.50 -11.52
C PRO A 357 -6.70 21.71 -11.65
N LEU A 358 -6.82 20.39 -11.62
CA LEU A 358 -5.75 19.44 -11.85
C LEU A 358 -6.09 18.61 -13.09
N SER A 359 -5.14 18.37 -13.99
CA SER A 359 -5.32 17.43 -15.11
C SER A 359 -4.05 16.67 -15.40
N TYR A 360 -4.17 15.38 -15.75
CA TYR A 360 -3.05 14.55 -16.18
C TYR A 360 -3.49 13.38 -17.05
N THR A 361 -2.54 12.84 -17.81
CA THR A 361 -2.75 11.67 -18.68
C THR A 361 -1.94 10.47 -18.17
N VAL A 362 -2.53 9.29 -18.28
CA VAL A 362 -1.92 8.00 -17.98
C VAL A 362 -1.94 7.15 -19.25
N LYS A 363 -0.79 6.55 -19.60
CA LYS A 363 -0.65 5.56 -20.66
C LYS A 363 -0.25 4.23 -20.04
N LEU A 364 -1.12 3.24 -20.17
CA LEU A 364 -0.88 1.90 -19.65
C LEU A 364 0.08 1.15 -20.56
N PHE A 365 0.99 0.37 -19.96
CA PHE A 365 1.90 -0.48 -20.71
C PHE A 365 2.12 -1.82 -20.02
N SER A 366 2.37 -2.85 -20.83
CA SER A 366 2.73 -4.20 -20.39
C SER A 366 4.22 -4.27 -20.06
N MET A 367 4.52 -4.96 -18.97
CA MET A 367 5.88 -5.11 -18.43
C MET A 367 6.76 -5.94 -19.34
#